data_AF-A0A1T1JHD0-F1
#
_entry.id   AF-A0A1T1JHD0-F1
#
_cell.length_a   1.000
_cell.length_b   1.000
_cell.length_c   1.000
_cell.angle_alpha   90.00
_cell.angle_beta   90.00
_cell.angle_gamma   90.00
#
_symmetry.space_group_name_H-M   'P 1'
#
loop_
_entity.id
_entity.type
_entity.pdbx_description
1 polymer ?
#
loop_
_entity_poly.entity_id
_entity_poly.type
_entity_poly.pdbx_seq_one_letter_code
_entity_poly.pdbx_strand_id
1 'polypeptide(L)'
;MLEFWFNPSISILKKLLIFIAIAVVTGVLYWMEPLSLNAILMFLGTGIVFLICRYCKIHFAAKNPTGFLYRLLTWIPIALLLALIFMNIKDGELLVPGAQGIGFMALGICLFSPLSLLHSNTQPESK
;
A
#
# COMPACT_ATOMS: atom_id res chain seq x y z
N MET A 1 -9.32 3.44 -2.55
CA MET A 1 -9.15 3.87 -1.15
C MET A 1 -7.82 4.58 -0.90
N LEU A 2 -6.66 3.97 -1.21
CA LEU A 2 -5.34 4.65 -1.15
C LEU A 2 -5.16 5.81 -2.16
N GLU A 3 -6.11 6.06 -3.06
CA GLU A 3 -6.05 7.15 -4.05
C GLU A 3 -5.95 8.54 -3.40
N PHE A 4 -6.52 8.72 -2.21
CA PHE A 4 -6.41 9.96 -1.42
C PHE A 4 -4.94 10.35 -1.17
N TRP A 5 -4.09 9.36 -0.86
CA TRP A 5 -2.68 9.60 -0.54
C TRP A 5 -1.89 10.17 -1.73
N PHE A 6 -2.27 9.80 -2.95
CA PHE A 6 -1.58 10.17 -4.18
C PHE A 6 -2.21 11.36 -4.89
N ASN A 7 -3.27 11.96 -4.33
CA ASN A 7 -3.86 13.16 -4.89
C ASN A 7 -2.97 14.37 -4.54
N PRO A 8 -2.51 15.14 -5.54
CA PRO A 8 -1.66 16.32 -5.31
C PRO A 8 -2.44 17.51 -4.70
N SER A 9 -3.77 17.53 -4.81
CA SER A 9 -4.62 18.63 -4.34
C SER A 9 -4.81 18.64 -2.81
N ILE A 10 -4.37 17.59 -2.12
CA ILE A 10 -4.53 17.43 -0.68
C ILE A 10 -3.25 17.87 0.03
N SER A 11 -3.40 18.80 0.97
CA SER A 11 -2.30 19.30 1.80
C SER A 11 -1.53 18.17 2.49
N ILE A 12 -0.20 18.29 2.50
CA ILE A 12 0.75 17.39 3.17
C ILE A 12 0.36 17.17 4.64
N LEU A 13 -0.20 18.20 5.29
CA LEU A 13 -0.65 18.12 6.69
C LEU A 13 -1.78 17.09 6.89
N LYS A 14 -2.74 17.03 5.96
CA LYS A 14 -3.84 16.04 6.00
C LYS A 14 -3.31 14.62 5.76
N LYS A 15 -2.30 14.47 4.90
CA LYS A 15 -1.62 13.20 4.67
C LYS A 15 -0.90 12.74 5.94
N LEU A 16 -0.17 13.63 6.60
CA LEU A 16 0.52 13.33 7.86
C LEU A 16 -0.45 12.89 8.97
N LEU A 17 -1.60 13.56 9.11
CA LEU A 17 -2.63 13.16 10.08
C LEU A 17 -3.17 11.75 9.83
N ILE A 18 -3.41 11.38 8.57
CA ILE A 18 -3.87 10.02 8.22
C ILE A 18 -2.76 8.99 8.48
N PHE A 19 -1.51 9.33 8.18
CA PHE A 19 -0.38 8.46 8.50
C PHE A 19 -0.30 8.18 10.01
N ILE A 20 -0.41 9.23 10.84
CA ILE A 20 -0.42 9.09 12.29
C ILE A 20 -1.63 8.25 12.75
N ALA A 21 -2.82 8.50 12.21
CA ALA A 21 -4.02 7.74 12.56
C ALA A 21 -3.85 6.24 12.25
N ILE A 22 -3.30 5.89 11.08
CA ILE A 22 -3.02 4.49 10.70
C ILE A 22 -1.96 3.89 11.63
N ALA A 23 -0.90 4.65 11.96
CA ALA A 23 0.16 4.19 12.85
C ALA A 23 -0.37 3.90 14.26
N VAL A 24 -1.21 4.78 14.80
CA VAL A 24 -1.84 4.61 16.12
C VAL A 24 -2.75 3.38 16.13
N VAL A 25 -3.65 3.26 15.14
CA VAL A 25 -4.55 2.11 15.06
C VAL A 25 -3.76 0.81 14.93
N THR A 26 -2.76 0.76 14.04
CA THR A 26 -1.92 -0.43 13.86
C THR A 26 -1.12 -0.76 15.11
N GLY A 27 -0.63 0.25 15.84
CA GLY A 27 0.07 0.08 17.11
C GLY A 27 -0.81 -0.46 18.22
N VAL A 28 -2.07 0.00 18.31
CA VAL A 28 -3.06 -0.53 19.25
C VAL A 28 -3.37 -1.99 18.93
N LEU A 29 -3.61 -2.33 17.65
CA LEU A 29 -3.81 -3.73 17.26
C LEU A 29 -2.59 -4.59 17.57
N TYR A 30 -1.37 -4.07 17.39
CA TYR A 30 -0.14 -4.78 17.72
C TYR A 30 0.04 -5.03 19.22
N TRP A 31 -0.47 -4.14 20.07
CA TRP A 31 -0.48 -4.36 21.51
C TRP A 31 -1.44 -5.47 21.90
N MET A 32 -2.63 -5.53 21.27
CA MET A 32 -3.62 -6.56 21.54
C MET A 32 -3.14 -7.94 21.10
N GLU A 33 -2.66 -8.03 19.86
CA GLU A 33 -2.13 -9.28 19.31
C GLU A 33 -0.94 -8.99 18.38
N PRO A 34 0.28 -9.32 18.81
CA PRO A 34 1.47 -8.98 18.06
C PRO A 34 1.62 -9.89 16.84
N LEU A 35 1.60 -9.29 15.65
CA LEU A 35 1.93 -10.00 14.41
C LEU A 35 3.42 -10.33 14.38
N SER A 36 3.77 -11.49 13.83
CA SER A 36 5.18 -11.86 13.69
C SER A 36 5.94 -10.86 12.82
N LEU A 37 7.19 -10.56 13.18
CA LEU A 37 8.05 -9.64 12.40
C LEU A 37 8.18 -10.06 10.93
N ASN A 38 8.25 -11.37 10.66
CA ASN A 38 8.29 -11.90 9.30
C ASN A 38 7.04 -11.51 8.50
N ALA A 39 5.86 -11.63 9.10
CA ALA A 39 4.61 -11.24 8.46
C ALA A 39 4.52 -9.73 8.25
N ILE A 40 4.97 -8.92 9.22
CA ILE A 40 5.05 -7.46 9.08
C ILE A 40 5.93 -7.08 7.88
N LEU A 41 7.12 -7.68 7.77
CA LEU A 41 8.03 -7.48 6.64
C LEU A 41 7.38 -7.88 5.31
N MET A 42 6.63 -8.98 5.27
CA MET A 42 5.91 -9.40 4.06
C MET A 42 4.80 -8.41 3.69
N PHE A 43 3.99 -7.93 4.65
CA PHE A 43 2.96 -6.92 4.40
C PHE A 43 3.54 -5.58 3.95
N LEU A 44 4.67 -5.15 4.53
CA LEU A 44 5.43 -4.00 4.07
C LEU A 44 5.94 -4.20 2.63
N GLY A 45 6.50 -5.38 2.33
CA GLY A 45 6.95 -5.77 1.00
C GLY A 45 5.80 -5.75 -0.02
N THR A 46 4.63 -6.24 0.34
CA THR A 46 3.40 -6.15 -0.48
C THR A 46 3.00 -4.69 -0.74
N GLY A 47 3.20 -3.79 0.21
CA GLY A 47 3.04 -2.36 0.00
C GLY A 47 3.97 -1.79 -1.09
N ILE A 48 5.23 -2.23 -1.11
CA ILE A 48 6.20 -1.85 -2.15
C ILE A 48 5.81 -2.44 -3.51
N VAL A 49 5.46 -3.73 -3.56
CA VAL A 49 4.97 -4.38 -4.80
C VAL A 49 3.73 -3.65 -5.33
N PHE A 50 2.80 -3.26 -4.46
CA PHE A 50 1.64 -2.46 -4.82
C PHE A 50 2.03 -1.13 -5.47
N LEU A 51 3.02 -0.41 -4.90
CA LEU A 51 3.54 0.83 -5.47
C LEU A 51 4.14 0.62 -6.87
N ILE A 52 4.93 -0.44 -7.07
CA ILE A 52 5.54 -0.78 -8.36
C ILE A 52 4.45 -1.11 -9.38
N CYS A 53 3.51 -2.00 -9.04
CA CYS A 53 2.39 -2.35 -9.91
C CYS A 53 1.55 -1.11 -10.27
N ARG A 54 1.30 -0.22 -9.31
CA ARG A 54 0.60 1.05 -9.55
C ARG A 54 1.38 1.95 -10.50
N TYR A 55 2.68 2.12 -10.30
CA TYR A 55 3.54 2.93 -11.16
C TYR A 55 3.52 2.40 -12.60
N CYS A 56 3.73 1.10 -12.79
CA CYS A 56 3.66 0.47 -14.11
C CYS A 56 2.27 0.62 -14.73
N LYS A 57 1.20 0.58 -13.93
CA LYS A 57 -0.17 0.77 -14.42
C LYS A 57 -0.39 2.17 -14.98
N ILE A 58 0.12 3.20 -14.29
CA ILE A 58 -0.02 4.60 -14.69
C ILE A 58 0.86 4.92 -15.91
N HIS A 59 2.11 4.45 -15.94
CA HIS A 59 3.06 4.81 -17.00
C HIS A 59 2.92 3.97 -18.27
N PHE A 60 2.64 2.67 -18.16
CA PHE A 60 2.63 1.76 -19.31
C PHE A 60 1.23 1.31 -19.72
N ALA A 61 0.34 1.08 -18.76
CA ALA A 61 -0.98 0.50 -19.04
C ALA A 61 -2.12 1.53 -19.15
N ALA A 62 -1.87 2.81 -18.83
CA ALA A 62 -2.90 3.85 -18.90
C ALA A 62 -3.43 4.10 -20.32
N LYS A 63 -2.63 3.84 -21.36
CA LYS A 63 -3.05 3.97 -22.76
C LYS A 63 -4.06 2.90 -23.21
N ASN A 64 -4.10 1.74 -22.54
CA ASN A 64 -4.99 0.62 -22.90
C ASN A 64 -5.62 -0.02 -21.65
N PRO A 65 -6.69 0.58 -21.09
CA PRO A 65 -7.31 0.15 -19.83
C PRO A 65 -7.99 -1.23 -19.89
N THR A 66 -8.28 -1.75 -21.08
CA THR A 66 -8.82 -3.10 -21.30
C THR A 66 -7.74 -4.16 -21.54
N GLY A 67 -6.46 -3.76 -21.60
CA GLY A 67 -5.34 -4.66 -21.87
C GLY A 67 -5.10 -5.69 -20.76
N PHE A 68 -4.60 -6.86 -21.15
CA PHE A 68 -4.24 -7.94 -20.23
C PHE A 68 -3.26 -7.49 -19.14
N LEU A 69 -2.28 -6.65 -19.50
CA LEU A 69 -1.31 -6.07 -18.55
C LEU A 69 -2.00 -5.21 -17.48
N TYR A 70 -2.99 -4.39 -17.85
CA TYR A 70 -3.71 -3.56 -16.88
C TYR A 70 -4.43 -4.43 -15.84
N ARG A 71 -5.08 -5.50 -16.29
CA ARG A 71 -5.74 -6.48 -15.41
C ARG A 71 -4.72 -7.16 -14.52
N LEU A 72 -3.64 -7.71 -15.08
CA LEU A 72 -2.61 -8.42 -14.32
C LEU A 72 -2.00 -7.55 -13.21
N LEU A 73 -1.62 -6.31 -13.52
CA LEU A 73 -1.08 -5.36 -12.54
C LEU A 73 -2.07 -4.97 -11.44
N THR A 74 -3.38 -5.11 -11.69
CA THR A 74 -4.41 -4.88 -10.68
C THR A 74 -4.63 -6.13 -9.81
N TRP A 75 -4.55 -7.32 -10.38
CA TRP A 75 -4.75 -8.58 -9.67
C TRP A 75 -3.55 -9.01 -8.83
N ILE A 76 -2.31 -8.74 -9.26
CA ILE A 76 -1.09 -9.14 -8.53
C ILE A 76 -1.10 -8.62 -7.07
N PRO A 77 -1.30 -7.31 -6.80
CA PRO A 77 -1.28 -6.82 -5.43
C PRO A 77 -2.44 -7.33 -4.59
N ILE A 78 -3.62 -7.53 -5.19
CA ILE A 78 -4.82 -8.05 -4.52
C ILE A 78 -4.59 -9.51 -4.12
N ALA A 79 -4.07 -10.33 -5.02
CA ALA A 79 -3.76 -11.73 -4.75
C ALA A 79 -2.69 -11.88 -3.66
N LEU A 80 -1.66 -11.03 -3.68
CA LEU A 80 -0.61 -11.03 -2.67
C LEU A 80 -1.14 -10.67 -1.28
N LEU A 81 -2.02 -9.66 -1.23
CA LEU A 81 -2.68 -9.25 0.02
C LEU A 81 -3.59 -10.36 0.55
N LEU A 82 -4.42 -10.97 -0.31
CA LEU A 82 -5.26 -12.09 0.08
C LEU A 82 -4.42 -13.26 0.61
N ALA A 83 -3.37 -13.65 -0.12
CA ALA A 83 -2.50 -14.74 0.27
C ALA A 83 -1.87 -14.52 1.65
N LEU A 84 -1.42 -13.30 1.94
CA LEU A 84 -0.84 -12.96 3.24
C LEU A 84 -1.88 -12.93 4.37
N ILE A 85 -3.09 -12.44 4.10
CA ILE A 85 -4.19 -12.49 5.06
C ILE A 85 -4.50 -13.95 5.42
N PHE A 86 -4.65 -14.82 4.42
CA PHE A 86 -4.93 -16.24 4.64
C PHE A 86 -3.76 -16.98 5.34
N MET A 87 -2.52 -16.65 5.01
CA MET A 87 -1.33 -17.26 5.61
C MET A 87 -1.16 -16.88 7.09
N ASN A 88 -1.67 -15.71 7.50
CA ASN A 88 -1.58 -15.23 8.87
C ASN A 88 -2.82 -15.54 9.73
N ILE A 89 -3.75 -16.36 9.23
CA ILE A 89 -4.83 -16.89 10.07
C ILE A 89 -4.20 -17.84 11.08
N LYS A 90 -4.13 -17.39 12.33
CA LYS A 90 -3.85 -18.25 13.48
C LYS A 90 -5.16 -18.44 14.23
N ASP A 91 -5.47 -19.69 14.55
CA ASP A 91 -6.55 -20.07 15.46
C ASP A 91 -7.98 -19.63 15.06
N GLY A 92 -8.19 -19.27 13.78
CA GLY A 92 -9.51 -18.94 13.22
C GLY A 92 -9.89 -17.45 13.28
N GLU A 93 -9.04 -16.60 13.86
CA GLU A 93 -9.28 -15.15 13.90
C GLU A 93 -8.63 -14.45 12.71
N LEU A 94 -9.46 -14.08 11.72
CA LEU A 94 -9.03 -13.38 10.50
C LEU A 94 -8.90 -11.87 10.71
N LEU A 95 -9.76 -11.32 11.57
CA LEU A 95 -10.04 -9.88 11.66
C LEU A 95 -8.85 -9.09 12.21
N VAL A 96 -8.27 -9.54 13.33
CA VAL A 96 -7.16 -8.83 13.99
C VAL A 96 -5.88 -8.88 13.15
N PRO A 97 -5.32 -10.06 12.80
CA PRO A 97 -4.09 -10.12 12.00
C PRO A 97 -4.27 -9.57 10.58
N GLY A 98 -5.46 -9.73 10.00
CA GLY A 98 -5.79 -9.16 8.70
C GLY A 98 -5.84 -7.63 8.71
N ALA A 99 -6.53 -7.03 9.68
CA ALA A 99 -6.60 -5.57 9.82
C ALA A 99 -5.21 -4.96 10.09
N GLN A 100 -4.43 -5.62 10.95
CA GLN A 100 -3.08 -5.20 11.27
C GLN A 100 -2.13 -5.33 10.07
N GLY A 101 -2.23 -6.41 9.30
CA GLY A 101 -1.49 -6.60 8.05
C GLY A 101 -1.80 -5.52 7.01
N ILE A 102 -3.08 -5.16 6.85
CA ILE A 102 -3.50 -4.04 6.01
C ILE A 102 -2.94 -2.71 6.53
N GLY A 103 -2.93 -2.51 7.86
CA GLY A 103 -2.32 -1.36 8.51
C GLY A 103 -0.83 -1.21 8.19
N PHE A 104 -0.05 -2.28 8.35
CA PHE A 104 1.37 -2.28 8.01
C PHE A 104 1.64 -2.09 6.52
N MET A 105 0.84 -2.71 5.65
CA MET A 105 0.92 -2.45 4.21
C MET A 105 0.67 -0.97 3.91
N ALA A 106 -0.35 -0.36 4.52
CA ALA A 106 -0.67 1.05 4.34
C ALA A 106 0.46 1.96 4.83
N LEU A 107 1.08 1.65 5.98
CA LEU A 107 2.26 2.36 6.49
C LEU A 107 3.44 2.26 5.50
N GLY A 108 3.71 1.05 4.98
CA GLY A 108 4.73 0.85 3.95
C GLY A 108 4.46 1.69 2.72
N ILE A 109 3.22 1.68 2.22
CA ILE A 109 2.84 2.49 1.06
C ILE A 109 3.02 3.98 1.36
N CYS A 110 2.63 4.46 2.55
CA CYS A 110 2.78 5.87 2.91
C CYS A 110 4.26 6.29 3.01
N LEU A 111 5.12 5.46 3.58
CA LEU A 111 6.56 5.70 3.71
C LEU A 111 7.28 5.69 2.36
N PHE A 112 6.93 4.75 1.47
CA PHE A 112 7.60 4.58 0.18
C PHE A 112 6.91 5.33 -0.97
N SER A 113 5.72 5.87 -0.77
CA SER A 113 5.02 6.70 -1.76
C SER A 113 5.74 7.98 -2.19
N PRO A 114 6.43 8.76 -1.32
CA PRO A 114 7.21 9.90 -1.80
C PRO A 114 8.32 9.48 -2.77
N LEU A 115 8.86 8.26 -2.65
CA LEU A 115 9.80 7.68 -3.61
C LEU A 115 9.16 7.46 -4.99
N SER A 116 7.87 7.09 -5.03
CA SER A 116 7.12 6.96 -6.28
C SER A 116 6.69 8.31 -6.88
N LEU A 117 6.67 9.38 -6.08
CA LEU A 117 6.34 10.76 -6.49
C LEU A 117 7.58 11.61 -6.82
N LEU A 118 8.77 11.20 -6.42
CA LEU A 118 10.00 11.96 -6.67
C LEU A 118 10.31 12.09 -8.17
N HIS A 119 9.90 11.11 -8.98
CA HIS A 119 10.07 11.15 -10.44
C HIS A 119 9.17 12.20 -11.13
N SER A 120 8.05 12.58 -10.51
CA SER A 120 7.20 13.66 -11.04
C SER A 120 7.78 15.07 -10.83
N ASN A 121 8.80 15.24 -9.98
CA ASN A 121 9.52 16.51 -9.83
C ASN A 121 10.73 16.66 -10.76
N THR A 122 11.07 15.62 -11.55
CA THR A 122 12.19 15.64 -12.50
C THR A 122 11.73 15.81 -13.96
N GLN A 123 10.50 16.28 -14.18
CA GLN A 123 10.15 16.93 -15.45
C GLN A 123 10.34 18.43 -15.22
N PRO A 124 11.51 19.02 -15.57
CA PRO A 124 11.52 20.43 -15.89
C PRO A 124 10.52 20.61 -17.04
N GLU A 125 9.67 21.62 -16.91
CA GLU A 125 8.97 22.21 -18.03
C GLU A 125 10.02 22.66 -19.05
N SER A 126 10.40 21.76 -19.96
CA SER A 126 11.10 22.13 -21.18
C SER A 126 10.02 22.63 -22.14
N LYS A 127 9.97 23.96 -22.22
CA LYS A 127 9.39 24.78 -23.28
C LYS A 127 9.41 24.11 -24.65
#